data_AF-A0A0Q9JGI3-F1
#
_entry.id   AF-A0A0Q9JGI3-F1
#
_cell.length_a   1.000
_cell.length_b   1.000
_cell.length_c   1.000
_cell.angle_alpha   90.00
_cell.angle_beta   90.00
_cell.angle_gamma   90.00
#
_symmetry.space_group_name_H-M   'P 1'
#
loop_
_entity.id
_entity.type
_entity.pdbx_description
1 polymer ?
#
loop_
_entity_poly.entity_id
_entity_poly.type
_entity_poly.pdbx_seq_one_letter_code
_entity_poly.pdbx_strand_id
1 'polypeptide(L)'
;MATNEEHRQVEVAGEVSEGTRSLAHSTTRIPAPFASYQLIGELVVTVDDLEQVCRQLAAWHERVVDGIHYTGEDSRGDGATGTVTAAAELRRAAAALDDAASALRAAHAANGVVRWFDEVPADQQT
;
A
#
# COMPACT_ATOMS: atom_id res chain seq x y z
N MET A 1 2.76 9.63 20.74
CA MET A 1 3.00 10.61 19.67
C MET A 1 4.38 10.34 19.14
N ALA A 2 4.50 9.68 17.99
CA ALA A 2 5.78 9.43 17.36
C ALA A 2 6.27 10.76 16.79
N THR A 3 7.34 11.29 17.37
CA THR A 3 8.06 12.45 16.84
C THR A 3 8.47 12.12 15.41
N ASN A 4 8.16 13.00 14.46
CA ASN A 4 8.72 13.00 13.11
C ASN A 4 10.24 13.22 13.22
N GLU A 5 10.98 12.20 13.63
CA GLU A 5 12.43 12.19 13.51
C GLU A 5 12.74 12.16 12.01
N GLU A 6 13.47 13.18 11.52
CA GLU A 6 13.83 13.32 10.11
C GLU A 6 14.36 11.98 9.58
N HIS A 7 13.75 11.49 8.49
CA HIS A 7 14.01 10.22 7.78
C HIS A 7 13.37 8.93 8.32
N ARG A 8 12.82 8.90 9.54
CA ARG A 8 12.20 7.67 10.07
C ARG A 8 11.06 7.14 9.18
N GLN A 9 10.28 8.05 8.59
CA GLN A 9 9.19 7.68 7.68
C GLN A 9 9.70 7.02 6.38
N VAL A 10 10.88 7.42 5.89
CA VAL A 10 11.50 6.86 4.69
C VAL A 10 12.05 5.46 4.99
N GLU A 11 12.66 5.26 6.16
CA GLU A 11 13.12 3.95 6.62
C GLU A 11 11.94 2.97 6.74
N VAL A 12 10.85 3.38 7.40
CA VAL A 12 9.63 2.56 7.53
C VAL A 12 9.02 2.25 6.15
N ALA A 13 8.99 3.21 5.22
CA ALA A 13 8.53 2.96 3.86
C ALA A 13 9.42 1.93 3.13
N GLY A 14 10.73 1.95 3.41
CA GLY A 14 11.67 0.93 2.95
C GLY A 14 11.33 -0.47 3.46
N GLU A 15 11.08 -0.60 4.77
CA GLU A 15 10.68 -1.86 5.41
C GLU A 15 9.37 -2.41 4.82
N VAL A 16 8.37 -1.55 4.59
CA VAL A 16 7.11 -1.94 3.93
C VAL A 16 7.36 -2.47 2.51
N SER A 17 8.22 -1.81 1.74
CA SER A 17 8.60 -2.26 0.39
C SER A 17 9.31 -3.62 0.42
N GLU A 18 10.23 -3.83 1.36
CA GLU A 18 10.94 -5.10 1.53
C GLU A 18 10.02 -6.24 1.97
N GLY A 19 9.12 -5.97 2.91
CA GLY A 19 8.08 -6.90 3.36
C GLY A 19 7.16 -7.30 2.22
N THR A 20 6.67 -6.33 1.44
CA THR A 20 5.80 -6.57 0.29
C THR A 20 6.51 -7.37 -0.81
N ARG A 21 7.80 -7.09 -1.06
CA ARG A 21 8.61 -7.87 -2.02
C ARG A 21 8.79 -9.32 -1.56
N SER A 22 9.09 -9.51 -0.28
CA SER A 22 9.20 -10.84 0.32
C SER A 22 7.87 -11.59 0.22
N LEU A 23 6.76 -10.90 0.49
CA LEU A 23 5.43 -11.46 0.36
C LEU A 23 5.13 -11.88 -1.08
N ALA A 24 5.35 -10.99 -2.06
CA ALA A 24 5.16 -11.27 -3.47
C ALA A 24 5.96 -12.49 -3.95
N HIS A 25 7.21 -12.63 -3.47
CA HIS A 25 8.01 -13.81 -3.76
C HIS A 25 7.40 -15.07 -3.14
N SER A 26 7.03 -15.02 -1.86
CA SER A 26 6.45 -16.16 -1.13
C SER A 26 5.12 -16.65 -1.72
N THR A 27 4.27 -15.73 -2.22
CA THR A 27 2.98 -16.08 -2.82
C THR A 27 3.07 -16.84 -4.14
N THR A 28 4.27 -16.96 -4.73
CA THR A 28 4.52 -17.84 -5.91
C THR A 28 4.22 -19.30 -5.58
N ARG A 29 4.36 -19.70 -4.32
CA ARG A 29 4.00 -21.04 -3.83
C ARG A 29 3.41 -20.90 -2.44
N ILE A 30 2.09 -21.05 -2.31
CA ILE A 30 1.43 -21.09 -1.00
C ILE A 30 1.48 -22.54 -0.50
N PRO A 31 2.36 -22.89 0.45
CA PRO A 31 2.52 -24.29 0.89
C PRO A 31 1.34 -24.79 1.73
N ALA A 32 0.66 -23.86 2.42
CA ALA A 32 -0.47 -24.13 3.29
C ALA A 32 -1.71 -23.39 2.77
N PRO A 33 -2.57 -24.01 1.95
CA PRO A 33 -3.73 -23.36 1.35
C PRO A 33 -4.68 -22.75 2.39
N PHE A 34 -4.77 -23.32 3.59
CA PHE A 34 -5.57 -22.75 4.69
C PHE A 34 -5.09 -21.36 5.13
N ALA A 35 -3.79 -21.05 4.99
CA ALA A 35 -3.23 -19.76 5.37
C ALA A 35 -3.68 -18.62 4.45
N SER A 36 -4.26 -18.94 3.28
CA SER A 36 -4.76 -17.96 2.32
C SER A 36 -5.83 -17.03 2.91
N TYR A 37 -6.63 -17.50 3.87
CA TYR A 37 -7.63 -16.66 4.53
C TYR A 37 -6.98 -15.53 5.32
N GLN A 38 -6.06 -15.89 6.23
CA GLN A 38 -5.31 -14.92 7.04
C GLN A 38 -4.49 -13.99 6.14
N LEU A 39 -3.84 -14.52 5.11
CA LEU A 39 -3.06 -13.73 4.18
C LEU A 39 -3.89 -12.63 3.48
N ILE A 40 -5.09 -12.97 2.98
CA ILE A 40 -5.96 -11.96 2.36
C ILE A 40 -6.43 -10.94 3.40
N GLY A 41 -6.67 -11.35 4.65
CA GLY A 41 -7.04 -10.44 5.74
C GLY A 41 -5.95 -9.41 6.03
N GLU A 42 -4.69 -9.83 6.12
CA GLU A 42 -3.54 -8.93 6.30
C GLU A 42 -3.33 -8.01 5.10
N LEU A 43 -3.61 -8.49 3.88
CA LEU A 43 -3.58 -7.65 2.67
C LEU A 43 -4.65 -6.54 2.71
N VAL A 44 -5.85 -6.82 3.23
CA VAL A 44 -6.88 -5.77 3.41
C VAL A 44 -6.35 -4.66 4.32
N VAL A 45 -5.81 -5.03 5.48
CA VAL A 45 -5.25 -4.06 6.45
C VAL A 45 -4.11 -3.26 5.82
N THR A 46 -3.18 -3.94 5.14
CA THR A 46 -2.04 -3.28 4.49
C THR A 46 -2.49 -2.27 3.44
N VAL A 47 -3.50 -2.58 2.62
CA VAL A 47 -4.01 -1.67 1.59
C VAL A 47 -4.77 -0.48 2.21
N ASP A 48 -5.55 -0.70 3.28
CA ASP A 48 -6.22 0.38 4.02
C ASP A 48 -5.19 1.35 4.64
N ASP A 49 -4.08 0.83 5.18
CA ASP A 49 -3.02 1.65 5.75
C ASP A 49 -2.28 2.45 4.65
N LEU A 50 -1.99 1.83 3.49
CA LEU A 50 -1.39 2.53 2.35
C LEU A 50 -2.32 3.63 1.80
N GLU A 51 -3.63 3.37 1.75
CA GLU A 51 -4.63 4.37 1.38
C GLU A 51 -4.54 5.59 2.30
N GLN A 52 -4.48 5.35 3.61
CA GLN A 52 -4.36 6.39 4.60
C GLN A 52 -3.04 7.18 4.45
N VAL A 53 -1.92 6.51 4.20
CA VAL A 53 -0.63 7.18 3.94
C VAL A 53 -0.74 8.11 2.72
N CYS A 54 -1.36 7.66 1.63
CA CYS A 54 -1.58 8.49 0.44
C CYS A 54 -2.45 9.72 0.78
N ARG A 55 -3.54 9.56 1.54
CA ARG A 55 -4.38 10.70 1.97
C ARG A 55 -3.59 11.70 2.83
N GLN A 56 -2.76 11.21 3.75
CA GLN A 56 -1.94 12.06 4.62
C GLN A 56 -0.90 12.86 3.83
N LEU A 57 -0.21 12.21 2.88
CA LEU A 57 0.76 12.88 2.01
C LEU A 57 0.09 13.90 1.09
N ALA A 58 -1.08 13.60 0.53
CA ALA A 58 -1.84 14.57 -0.28
C ALA A 58 -2.19 15.82 0.52
N ALA A 59 -2.74 15.64 1.74
CA ALA A 59 -3.07 16.75 2.62
C ALA A 59 -1.83 17.54 3.08
N TRP A 60 -0.66 16.91 3.16
CA TRP A 60 0.60 17.62 3.41
C TRP A 60 1.00 18.50 2.21
N HIS A 61 0.98 17.95 0.99
CA HIS A 61 1.28 18.70 -0.24
C HIS A 61 0.33 19.87 -0.50
N GLU A 62 -0.93 19.78 -0.07
CA GLU A 62 -1.90 20.89 -0.18
C GLU A 62 -1.64 22.05 0.79
N ARG A 63 -0.85 21.80 1.85
CA ARG A 63 -0.57 22.79 2.90
C ARG A 63 0.78 23.49 2.72
N VAL A 64 1.67 22.98 1.87
CA VAL A 64 2.94 23.65 1.58
C VAL A 64 2.70 24.89 0.72
N VAL A 65 3.56 25.90 0.88
CA VAL A 65 3.39 27.24 0.30
C VAL A 65 4.69 27.64 -0.40
N ASP A 66 4.59 28.04 -1.67
CA ASP A 66 5.74 28.54 -2.45
C ASP A 66 6.36 29.78 -1.80
N GLY A 67 7.68 29.87 -1.85
CA GLY A 67 8.46 30.91 -1.19
C GLY A 67 8.55 30.78 0.34
N ILE A 68 7.86 29.82 0.95
CA ILE A 68 7.93 29.51 2.39
C ILE A 68 8.52 28.11 2.63
N HIS A 69 7.90 27.10 2.02
CA HIS A 69 8.23 25.69 2.23
C HIS A 69 9.09 25.11 1.10
N TYR A 70 9.03 25.70 -0.09
CA TYR A 70 9.84 25.33 -1.25
C TYR A 70 10.08 26.57 -2.13
N THR A 71 11.04 26.51 -3.05
CA THR A 71 11.38 27.62 -3.95
C THR A 71 11.14 27.20 -5.40
N GLY A 72 9.89 27.35 -5.86
CA GLY A 72 9.50 26.99 -7.23
C GLY A 72 9.78 25.53 -7.61
N GLU A 73 9.76 25.25 -8.90
CA GLU A 73 10.13 23.93 -9.47
C GLU A 73 11.56 23.96 -9.98
N ASP A 74 12.19 22.77 -10.08
CA ASP A 74 13.37 22.66 -10.93
C ASP A 74 12.97 23.01 -12.38
N SER A 75 13.94 23.40 -13.22
CA SER A 75 13.66 23.85 -14.59
C SER A 75 13.10 22.75 -15.53
N ARG A 76 12.65 21.62 -14.98
CA ARG A 76 11.98 20.51 -15.67
C ARG A 76 10.46 20.56 -15.51
N GLY A 77 9.94 21.39 -14.61
CA GLY A 77 8.50 21.61 -14.41
C GLY A 77 7.94 22.77 -15.26
N ASP A 78 6.61 22.90 -15.29
CA ASP A 78 5.92 24.01 -15.98
C ASP A 78 5.82 25.29 -15.13
N GLY A 79 6.37 25.26 -13.92
CA GLY A 79 6.57 26.42 -13.05
C GLY A 79 5.39 26.73 -12.13
N ALA A 80 4.35 25.90 -12.07
CA ALA A 80 3.13 26.22 -11.32
C ALA A 80 2.46 25.05 -10.55
N THR A 81 2.90 23.80 -10.66
CA THR A 81 1.96 22.68 -10.51
C THR A 81 2.49 21.42 -9.81
N GLY A 82 3.74 21.33 -9.38
CA GLY A 82 4.35 20.10 -8.87
C GLY A 82 3.72 19.61 -7.56
N THR A 83 3.50 20.51 -6.59
CA THR A 83 2.85 20.18 -5.31
C THR A 83 1.35 19.87 -5.50
N VAL A 84 0.67 20.61 -6.37
CA VAL A 84 -0.73 20.38 -6.73
C VAL A 84 -0.90 19.03 -7.44
N THR A 85 -0.03 18.72 -8.39
CA THR A 85 -0.02 17.46 -9.12
C THR A 85 0.27 16.30 -8.19
N ALA A 86 1.27 16.42 -7.31
CA ALA A 86 1.57 15.40 -6.31
C ALA A 86 0.36 15.12 -5.40
N ALA A 87 -0.29 16.17 -4.88
CA ALA A 87 -1.50 16.02 -4.08
C ALA A 87 -2.63 15.33 -4.85
N ALA A 88 -2.88 15.75 -6.09
CA ALA A 88 -3.94 15.18 -6.93
C ALA A 88 -3.69 13.69 -7.23
N GLU A 89 -2.47 13.31 -7.60
CA GLU A 89 -2.13 11.91 -7.88
C GLU A 89 -2.12 11.05 -6.61
N LEU A 90 -1.73 11.60 -5.46
CA LEU A 90 -1.83 10.89 -4.17
C LEU A 90 -3.30 10.67 -3.77
N ARG A 91 -4.20 11.63 -4.01
CA ARG A 91 -5.65 11.41 -3.83
C ARG A 91 -6.18 10.34 -4.77
N ARG A 92 -5.74 10.33 -6.02
CA ARG A 92 -6.10 9.30 -7.00
C ARG A 92 -5.61 7.92 -6.56
N ALA A 93 -4.38 7.82 -6.06
CA ALA A 93 -3.83 6.59 -5.52
C ALA A 93 -4.65 6.10 -4.31
N ALA A 94 -5.01 6.98 -3.37
CA ALA A 94 -5.86 6.63 -2.24
C ALA A 94 -7.24 6.09 -2.70
N ALA A 95 -7.87 6.70 -3.70
CA ALA A 95 -9.14 6.19 -4.25
C ALA A 95 -8.98 4.79 -4.87
N ALA A 96 -7.91 4.57 -5.64
CA ALA A 96 -7.63 3.26 -6.23
C ALA A 96 -7.34 2.18 -5.16
N LEU A 97 -6.69 2.55 -4.05
CA LEU A 97 -6.43 1.66 -2.92
C LEU A 97 -7.73 1.30 -2.17
N ASP A 98 -8.66 2.25 -2.01
CA ASP A 98 -9.98 1.98 -1.43
C ASP A 98 -10.81 0.99 -2.28
N ASP A 99 -10.78 1.16 -3.60
CA ASP A 99 -11.36 0.19 -4.55
C ASP A 99 -10.70 -1.19 -4.43
N ALA A 100 -9.37 -1.23 -4.32
CA ALA A 100 -8.62 -2.48 -4.14
C ALA A 100 -8.94 -3.15 -2.80
N ALA A 101 -9.05 -2.39 -1.71
CA ALA A 101 -9.44 -2.89 -0.39
C ALA A 101 -10.84 -3.51 -0.43
N SER A 102 -11.78 -2.89 -1.15
CA SER A 102 -13.12 -3.43 -1.36
C SER A 102 -13.09 -4.77 -2.10
N ALA A 103 -12.28 -4.89 -3.16
CA ALA A 103 -12.08 -6.15 -3.86
C ALA A 103 -11.43 -7.23 -2.98
N LEU A 104 -10.43 -6.87 -2.17
CA LEU A 104 -9.79 -7.79 -1.22
C LEU A 104 -10.75 -8.27 -0.13
N ARG A 105 -11.60 -7.40 0.41
CA ARG A 105 -12.66 -7.79 1.37
C ARG A 105 -13.64 -8.79 0.75
N ALA A 106 -14.03 -8.57 -0.51
CA ALA A 106 -14.87 -9.52 -1.24
C ALA A 106 -14.16 -10.88 -1.43
N ALA A 107 -12.88 -10.87 -1.81
CA ALA A 107 -12.08 -12.09 -1.92
C ALA A 107 -11.92 -12.81 -0.57
N HIS A 108 -11.70 -12.07 0.52
CA HIS A 108 -11.61 -12.62 1.88
C HIS A 108 -12.92 -13.30 2.30
N ALA A 109 -14.06 -12.65 2.05
CA ALA A 109 -15.38 -13.20 2.33
C ALA A 109 -15.65 -14.48 1.51
N ALA A 110 -15.32 -14.47 0.21
CA ALA A 110 -15.41 -15.65 -0.63
C ALA A 110 -14.47 -16.78 -0.17
N ASN A 111 -13.27 -16.43 0.30
CA ASN A 111 -12.32 -17.41 0.81
C ASN A 111 -12.80 -18.06 2.12
N GLY A 112 -13.49 -17.30 2.98
CA GLY A 112 -13.99 -17.79 4.27
C GLY A 112 -14.99 -18.95 4.19
N VAL A 113 -15.59 -19.21 3.02
CA VAL A 113 -16.48 -20.36 2.81
C VAL A 113 -15.78 -21.56 2.18
N VAL A 114 -14.52 -21.42 1.75
CA VAL A 114 -13.73 -22.50 1.14
C VAL A 114 -13.17 -23.40 2.24
N ARG A 115 -13.33 -24.72 2.07
CA ARG A 115 -12.73 -25.73 2.94
C ARG A 115 -11.39 -26.17 2.37
N TRP A 116 -10.33 -25.49 2.80
CA TRP A 116 -8.96 -25.83 2.43
C TRP A 116 -8.45 -27.06 3.17
N PHE A 117 -7.59 -27.82 2.51
CA PHE A 117 -6.70 -28.76 3.18
C PHE A 117 -5.54 -27.99 3.83
N ASP A 118 -5.03 -28.52 4.95
CA ASP A 118 -3.89 -27.90 5.66
C ASP A 118 -2.62 -27.89 4.77
N GLU A 119 -2.41 -28.96 3.99
CA GLU A 119 -1.35 -29.10 2.99
C GLU A 119 -1.91 -29.78 1.73
N VAL A 120 -1.34 -29.46 0.55
CA VAL A 120 -1.66 -30.18 -0.69
C VAL A 120 -0.85 -31.48 -0.72
N PRO A 121 -1.49 -32.65 -0.84
CA PRO A 121 -0.80 -33.93 -0.94
C PRO A 121 0.28 -33.92 -2.04
N ALA A 122 1.44 -34.53 -1.76
CA ALA A 122 2.61 -34.49 -2.64
C ALA A 122 2.36 -35.10 -4.04
N ASP A 123 1.37 -35.98 -4.17
CA ASP A 123 0.91 -36.59 -5.42
C ASP A 123 0.04 -35.66 -6.29
N GLN A 124 -0.39 -34.50 -5.76
CA GLN A 124 -1.25 -33.53 -6.45
C GLN A 124 -0.52 -32.22 -6.82
N GLN A 125 0.79 -32.12 -6.58
CA GLN A 125 1.61 -30.92 -6.85
C GLN A 125 2.22 -30.85 -8.28
N THR A 126 1.67 -31.61 -9.24
CA THR A 126 2.26 -31.84 -10.59
C THR A 126 2.09 -30.64 -11.53
#